data_AF-A0A1C5XJS6-F1
#
_entry.id   AF-A0A1C5XJS6-F1
#
_cell.length_a   1.000
_cell.length_b   1.000
_cell.length_c   1.000
_cell.angle_alpha   90.00
_cell.angle_beta   90.00
_cell.angle_gamma   90.00
#
_symmetry.space_group_name_H-M   'P 1'
#
loop_
_entity.id
_entity.type
_entity.pdbx_description
1 polymer ?
#
loop_
_entity_poly.entity_id
_entity_poly.type
_entity_poly.pdbx_seq_one_letter_code
_entity_poly.pdbx_strand_id
1 'polypeptide(L)'
;MVRITSFQELTQFLRKIASAYCQADYVQLYQKLQLRYEQQIFSTFLDGHPSWSILQGESAYALLLYHNWSFSRDQAENARQMAALAQEIEQQYTDTDKMPISTEDAEIVMRAAERVYRFSWHIWKEHHTLIFLLPATHKTEDSFCRCYQRADGRMQADIYMLVPHKDFSATPQSILIHEVGHMINLALTGTMEVQPDDFQVVSALLHLNLDGVDSKEFFAHCFAMSLLMEPELTSADPFTMVPKTDKTVFRTYFTYKLKTAE
;
A
#
# COMPACT_ATOMS: atom_id res chain seq x y z
N MET A 1 -15.33 3.28 20.38
CA MET A 1 -15.20 2.06 19.55
C MET A 1 -14.44 1.04 20.39
N VAL A 2 -14.55 -0.26 20.11
CA VAL A 2 -13.61 -1.22 20.72
C VAL A 2 -12.23 -0.81 20.23
N ARG A 3 -11.29 -0.56 21.14
CA ARG A 3 -9.90 -0.28 20.76
C ARG A 3 -9.32 -1.57 20.21
N ILE A 4 -9.16 -1.65 18.90
CA ILE A 4 -8.62 -2.82 18.20
C ILE A 4 -7.23 -2.44 17.71
N THR A 5 -6.22 -3.16 18.15
CA THR A 5 -4.81 -2.86 17.90
C THR A 5 -4.01 -4.06 17.39
N SER A 6 -4.67 -5.21 17.21
CA SER A 6 -4.09 -6.43 16.66
C SER A 6 -5.09 -7.19 15.78
N PHE A 7 -4.59 -8.11 14.94
CA PHE A 7 -5.45 -8.99 14.16
C PHE A 7 -6.22 -9.99 15.02
N GLN A 8 -5.64 -10.44 16.15
CA GLN A 8 -6.34 -11.27 17.13
C GLN A 8 -7.57 -10.56 17.70
N GLU A 9 -7.43 -9.30 18.12
CA GLU A 9 -8.53 -8.49 18.63
C GLU A 9 -9.59 -8.24 17.55
N LEU A 10 -9.15 -7.90 16.33
CA LEU A 10 -10.03 -7.68 15.19
C LEU A 10 -10.85 -8.95 14.89
N THR A 11 -10.21 -10.11 14.81
CA THR A 11 -10.86 -11.39 14.54
C THR A 11 -11.91 -11.74 15.60
N GLN A 12 -11.60 -11.56 16.88
CA GLN A 12 -12.55 -11.78 17.97
C GLN A 12 -13.74 -10.83 17.87
N PHE A 13 -13.48 -9.56 17.56
CA PHE A 13 -14.53 -8.57 17.33
C PHE A 13 -15.43 -8.95 16.16
N LEU A 14 -14.86 -9.31 15.00
CA LEU A 14 -15.59 -9.71 13.79
C LEU A 14 -16.50 -10.91 14.04
N ARG A 15 -16.00 -11.96 14.71
CA ARG A 15 -16.80 -13.13 15.08
C ARG A 15 -17.96 -12.78 16.00
N LYS A 16 -17.71 -11.92 16.99
CA LYS A 16 -18.74 -11.47 17.92
C LYS A 16 -19.85 -10.75 17.17
N ILE A 17 -19.51 -9.76 16.34
CA ILE A 17 -20.52 -8.97 15.62
C ILE A 17 -21.26 -9.81 14.56
N ALA A 18 -20.58 -10.76 13.90
CA ALA A 18 -21.21 -11.68 12.94
C ALA A 18 -22.43 -12.40 13.53
N SER A 19 -22.34 -12.81 14.80
CA SER A 19 -23.41 -13.54 15.49
C SER A 19 -24.43 -12.66 16.24
N ALA A 20 -24.03 -11.45 16.64
CA ALA A 20 -24.79 -10.65 17.60
C ALA A 20 -25.45 -9.39 17.00
N TYR A 21 -24.88 -8.82 15.93
CA TYR A 21 -25.36 -7.55 15.38
C TYR A 21 -26.62 -7.73 14.54
N CYS A 22 -27.58 -6.83 14.77
CA CYS A 22 -28.69 -6.63 13.84
C CYS A 22 -28.29 -5.65 12.73
N GLN A 23 -29.15 -5.47 11.71
CA GLN A 23 -28.84 -4.59 10.60
C GLN A 23 -28.59 -3.13 11.03
N ALA A 24 -29.31 -2.62 12.05
CA ALA A 24 -29.10 -1.28 12.57
C ALA A 24 -27.70 -1.11 13.19
N ASP A 25 -27.18 -2.15 13.86
CA ASP A 25 -25.83 -2.12 14.43
C ASP A 25 -24.76 -2.08 13.34
N TYR A 26 -24.94 -2.84 12.25
CA TYR A 26 -24.05 -2.79 11.08
C TYR A 26 -24.05 -1.42 10.43
N VAL A 27 -25.22 -0.81 10.21
CA VAL A 27 -25.33 0.56 9.68
C VAL A 27 -24.55 1.53 10.57
N GLN A 28 -24.75 1.46 11.89
CA GLN A 28 -24.09 2.35 12.82
C GLN A 28 -22.56 2.15 12.83
N LEU A 29 -22.09 0.90 12.76
CA LEU A 29 -20.67 0.59 12.67
C LEU A 29 -20.08 1.15 11.37
N TYR A 30 -20.71 0.89 10.24
CA TYR A 30 -20.24 1.35 8.93
C TYR A 30 -20.14 2.88 8.88
N GLN A 31 -21.15 3.59 9.38
CA GLN A 31 -21.12 5.06 9.47
C GLN A 31 -19.98 5.58 10.35
N LYS A 32 -19.67 4.91 11.47
CA LYS A 32 -18.53 5.27 12.33
C LYS A 32 -17.19 5.06 11.62
N LEU A 33 -17.06 3.96 10.88
CA LEU A 33 -15.87 3.64 10.09
C LEU A 33 -15.69 4.66 8.95
N GLN A 34 -16.77 5.00 8.24
CA GLN A 34 -16.78 6.02 7.21
C GLN A 34 -16.37 7.39 7.77
N LEU A 35 -16.95 7.81 8.90
CA LEU A 35 -16.56 9.08 9.54
C LEU A 35 -15.08 9.08 9.93
N ARG A 36 -14.55 7.95 10.41
CA ARG A 36 -13.12 7.82 10.75
C ARG A 36 -12.23 7.98 9.50
N TYR A 37 -12.65 7.41 8.38
CA TYR A 37 -11.98 7.57 7.09
C TYR A 37 -11.96 9.04 6.64
N GLU A 38 -13.12 9.70 6.66
CA GLU A 38 -13.25 11.12 6.30
C GLU A 38 -12.39 12.02 7.21
N GLN A 39 -12.36 11.75 8.51
CA GLN A 39 -11.49 12.46 9.48
C GLN A 39 -10.01 12.25 9.17
N GLN A 40 -9.62 11.04 8.79
CA GLN A 40 -8.23 10.71 8.45
C GLN A 40 -7.76 11.49 7.21
N ILE A 41 -8.57 11.52 6.16
CA ILE A 41 -8.29 12.31 4.95
C ILE A 41 -8.17 13.79 5.29
N PHE A 42 -9.13 14.31 6.07
CA PHE A 42 -9.15 15.72 6.41
C PHE A 42 -7.94 16.14 7.27
N SER A 43 -7.55 15.31 8.24
CA SER A 43 -6.33 15.57 9.04
C SER A 43 -5.10 15.64 8.15
N THR A 44 -4.93 14.67 7.28
CA THR A 44 -3.80 14.60 6.36
C THR A 44 -3.74 15.80 5.41
N PHE A 45 -4.89 16.27 4.93
CA PHE A 45 -4.96 17.52 4.17
C PHE A 45 -4.48 18.73 4.99
N LEU A 46 -4.89 18.86 6.26
CA LEU A 46 -4.43 19.93 7.15
C LEU A 46 -2.93 19.87 7.45
N ASP A 47 -2.38 18.66 7.52
CA ASP A 47 -0.94 18.42 7.72
C ASP A 47 -0.11 18.72 6.45
N GLY A 48 -0.77 19.12 5.35
CA GLY A 48 -0.13 19.47 4.07
C GLY A 48 0.29 18.25 3.24
N HIS A 49 -0.25 17.07 3.54
CA HIS A 49 0.00 15.86 2.77
C HIS A 49 -0.97 15.81 1.59
N PRO A 50 -0.49 15.64 0.36
CA PRO A 50 -1.29 15.94 -0.81
C PRO A 50 -2.41 14.94 -1.08
N SER A 51 -2.27 13.64 -0.73
CA SER A 51 -3.29 12.58 -0.96
C SER A 51 -2.91 11.19 -0.39
N TRP A 52 -2.27 11.12 0.78
CA TRP A 52 -1.90 9.84 1.40
C TRP A 52 -1.82 9.90 2.92
N SER A 53 -2.26 8.84 3.60
CA SER A 53 -2.14 8.71 5.05
C SER A 53 -1.39 7.45 5.45
N ILE A 54 -0.43 7.62 6.38
CA ILE A 54 0.20 6.50 7.07
C ILE A 54 -0.67 6.13 8.27
N LEU A 55 -1.06 4.87 8.37
CA LEU A 55 -1.96 4.35 9.39
C LEU A 55 -1.24 3.36 10.30
N GLN A 56 -1.43 3.51 11.60
CA GLN A 56 -0.95 2.57 12.61
C GLN A 56 -1.96 2.46 13.76
N GLY A 57 -1.80 1.42 14.58
CA GLY A 57 -2.63 1.20 15.77
C GLY A 57 -4.13 1.14 15.43
N GLU A 58 -4.96 1.74 16.27
CA GLU A 58 -6.43 1.69 16.15
C GLU A 58 -6.94 2.18 14.79
N SER A 59 -6.35 3.23 14.23
CA SER A 59 -6.75 3.76 12.92
C SER A 59 -6.51 2.74 11.80
N ALA A 60 -5.39 2.00 11.84
CA ALA A 60 -5.09 1.00 10.82
C ALA A 60 -6.15 -0.09 10.79
N TYR A 61 -6.49 -0.70 11.92
CA TYR A 61 -7.48 -1.78 11.95
C TYR A 61 -8.91 -1.30 11.66
N ALA A 62 -9.28 -0.10 12.09
CA ALA A 62 -10.57 0.49 11.75
C ALA A 62 -10.72 0.67 10.23
N LEU A 63 -9.74 1.28 9.58
CA LEU A 63 -9.79 1.55 8.14
C LEU A 63 -9.54 0.28 7.31
N LEU A 64 -8.80 -0.69 7.84
CA LEU A 64 -8.69 -2.02 7.24
C LEU A 64 -10.06 -2.67 7.18
N LEU A 65 -10.83 -2.67 8.28
CA LEU A 65 -12.20 -3.19 8.24
C LEU A 65 -13.08 -2.43 7.25
N TYR A 66 -12.99 -1.10 7.25
CA TYR A 66 -13.79 -0.26 6.34
C TYR A 66 -13.53 -0.60 4.86
N HIS A 67 -12.27 -0.71 4.46
CA HIS A 67 -11.89 -0.97 3.06
C HIS A 67 -12.15 -2.41 2.63
N ASN A 68 -12.17 -3.36 3.58
CA ASN A 68 -12.36 -4.78 3.29
C ASN A 68 -13.82 -5.26 3.47
N TRP A 69 -14.75 -4.35 3.80
CA TRP A 69 -16.15 -4.67 3.98
C TRP A 69 -17.03 -4.03 2.91
N SER A 70 -17.63 -4.86 2.07
CA SER A 70 -18.68 -4.44 1.13
C SER A 70 -20.02 -4.37 1.86
N PHE A 71 -20.31 -3.23 2.48
CA PHE A 71 -21.54 -3.05 3.27
C PHE A 71 -22.80 -3.41 2.49
N SER A 72 -23.63 -4.27 3.09
CA SER A 72 -24.91 -4.70 2.54
C SER A 72 -26.08 -4.16 3.35
N ARG A 73 -27.24 -4.01 2.70
CA ARG A 73 -28.52 -3.76 3.39
C ARG A 73 -29.13 -5.02 4.00
N ASP A 74 -28.54 -6.19 3.73
CA ASP A 74 -28.92 -7.47 4.31
C ASP A 74 -28.00 -7.85 5.48
N GLN A 75 -28.60 -8.13 6.64
CA GLN A 75 -27.90 -8.54 7.85
C GLN A 75 -27.13 -9.85 7.65
N ALA A 76 -27.73 -10.83 6.96
CA ALA A 76 -27.12 -12.14 6.79
C ALA A 76 -25.88 -12.05 5.89
N GLU A 77 -25.91 -11.18 4.89
CA GLU A 77 -24.76 -10.88 4.04
C GLU A 77 -23.63 -10.23 4.84
N ASN A 78 -23.93 -9.20 5.65
CA ASN A 78 -22.92 -8.57 6.51
C ASN A 78 -22.29 -9.57 7.49
N ALA A 79 -23.11 -10.38 8.16
CA ALA A 79 -22.63 -11.40 9.08
C ALA A 79 -21.70 -12.42 8.39
N ARG A 80 -22.05 -12.84 7.16
CA ARG A 80 -21.22 -13.74 6.36
C ARG A 80 -19.87 -13.11 6.01
N GLN A 81 -19.87 -11.85 5.58
CA GLN A 81 -18.63 -11.11 5.28
C GLN A 81 -17.74 -10.95 6.52
N MET A 82 -18.31 -10.63 7.70
CA MET A 82 -17.54 -10.56 8.94
C MET A 82 -16.87 -11.90 9.31
N ALA A 83 -17.61 -12.99 9.18
CA ALA A 83 -17.08 -14.33 9.44
C ALA A 83 -15.98 -14.72 8.44
N ALA A 84 -16.19 -14.41 7.15
CA ALA A 84 -15.21 -14.66 6.10
C ALA A 84 -13.93 -13.86 6.31
N LEU A 85 -14.04 -12.55 6.61
CA LEU A 85 -12.88 -11.69 6.89
C LEU A 85 -12.12 -12.16 8.13
N ALA A 86 -12.82 -12.55 9.19
CA ALA A 86 -12.19 -13.12 10.39
C ALA A 86 -11.39 -14.39 10.05
N GLN A 87 -11.97 -15.27 9.22
CA GLN A 87 -11.31 -16.50 8.81
C GLN A 87 -10.09 -16.23 7.91
N GLU A 88 -10.19 -15.30 6.96
CA GLU A 88 -9.07 -14.88 6.12
C GLU A 88 -7.92 -14.35 6.99
N ILE A 89 -8.23 -13.47 7.95
CA ILE A 89 -7.23 -12.89 8.86
C ILE A 89 -6.48 -13.99 9.63
N GLU A 90 -7.19 -14.94 10.23
CA GLU A 90 -6.55 -16.03 10.99
C GLU A 90 -5.69 -16.95 10.13
N GLN A 91 -6.06 -17.16 8.87
CA GLN A 91 -5.33 -18.05 7.97
C GLN A 91 -4.05 -17.41 7.42
N GLN A 92 -4.05 -16.08 7.31
CA GLN A 92 -3.04 -15.35 6.57
C GLN A 92 -2.10 -14.53 7.46
N TYR A 93 -2.52 -14.10 8.65
CA TYR A 93 -1.75 -13.18 9.47
C TYR A 93 -1.36 -13.79 10.82
N THR A 94 -0.23 -13.35 11.35
CA THR A 94 0.21 -13.65 12.71
C THR A 94 0.72 -12.38 13.36
N ASP A 95 0.10 -11.98 14.47
CA ASP A 95 0.48 -10.77 15.21
C ASP A 95 1.91 -10.86 15.75
N THR A 96 2.57 -9.71 15.85
CA THR A 96 3.92 -9.56 16.40
C THR A 96 4.03 -8.27 17.20
N ASP A 97 5.05 -8.17 18.05
CA ASP A 97 5.34 -6.92 18.78
C ASP A 97 6.20 -5.93 17.97
N LYS A 98 6.61 -6.30 16.75
CA LYS A 98 7.49 -5.50 15.91
C LYS A 98 6.68 -4.68 14.93
N MET A 99 7.11 -3.44 14.69
CA MET A 99 6.58 -2.64 13.60
C MET A 99 7.31 -2.97 12.29
N PRO A 100 6.60 -2.96 11.14
CA PRO A 100 7.22 -3.20 9.84
C PRO A 100 8.22 -2.10 9.47
N ILE A 101 7.85 -0.86 9.74
CA ILE A 101 8.61 0.37 9.53
C ILE A 101 8.11 1.40 10.56
N SER A 102 8.97 2.33 10.97
CA SER A 102 8.53 3.44 11.83
C SER A 102 7.66 4.42 11.03
N THR A 103 6.73 5.11 11.69
CA THR A 103 5.92 6.15 11.03
C THR A 103 6.80 7.26 10.41
N GLU A 104 7.91 7.61 11.08
CA GLU A 104 8.86 8.63 10.63
C GLU A 104 9.58 8.20 9.36
N ASP A 105 10.09 6.97 9.32
CA ASP A 105 10.77 6.43 8.13
C ASP A 105 9.81 6.31 6.94
N ALA A 106 8.57 5.85 7.17
CA ALA A 106 7.56 5.78 6.13
C ALA A 106 7.21 7.19 5.60
N GLU A 107 7.17 8.20 6.47
CA GLU A 107 6.93 9.57 6.08
C GLU A 107 8.10 10.16 5.27
N ILE A 108 9.35 9.89 5.66
CA ILE A 108 10.55 10.26 4.90
C ILE A 108 10.48 9.69 3.48
N VAL A 109 10.15 8.41 3.34
CA VAL A 109 9.97 7.74 2.04
C VAL A 109 8.91 8.45 1.18
N MET A 110 7.72 8.67 1.74
CA MET A 110 6.61 9.26 0.98
C MET A 110 6.87 10.72 0.62
N ARG A 111 7.52 11.49 1.50
CA ARG A 111 7.95 12.86 1.21
C ARG A 111 9.02 12.91 0.12
N ALA A 112 9.95 11.95 0.10
CA ALA A 112 10.93 11.85 -0.99
C ALA A 112 10.24 11.55 -2.32
N ALA A 113 9.32 10.58 -2.35
CA ALA A 113 8.53 10.26 -3.55
C ALA A 113 7.74 11.46 -4.06
N GLU A 114 7.13 12.22 -3.15
CA GLU A 114 6.38 13.44 -3.48
C GLU A 114 7.29 14.55 -4.01
N ARG A 115 8.40 14.85 -3.33
CA ARG A 115 9.37 15.87 -3.73
C ARG A 115 9.93 15.60 -5.12
N VAL A 116 10.27 14.34 -5.38
CA VAL A 116 10.97 13.91 -6.59
C VAL A 116 10.02 13.78 -7.77
N TYR A 117 8.93 13.06 -7.58
CA TYR A 117 8.06 12.63 -8.67
C TYR A 117 6.70 13.30 -8.67
N ARG A 118 6.37 14.12 -7.65
CA ARG A 118 5.00 14.59 -7.42
C ARG A 118 4.02 13.43 -7.50
N PHE A 119 4.39 12.34 -6.84
CA PHE A 119 3.68 11.06 -6.89
C PHE A 119 2.16 11.23 -6.76
N SER A 120 1.74 12.15 -5.88
CA SER A 120 0.33 12.50 -5.72
C SER A 120 -0.38 13.04 -6.95
N TRP A 121 0.29 13.80 -7.79
CA TRP A 121 -0.34 14.35 -8.98
C TRP A 121 -0.63 13.29 -10.04
N HIS A 122 0.14 12.20 -10.03
CA HIS A 122 0.07 11.17 -11.07
C HIS A 122 -0.87 10.03 -10.69
N ILE A 123 -0.94 9.66 -9.42
CA ILE A 123 -1.80 8.56 -8.94
C ILE A 123 -3.11 9.10 -8.35
N TRP A 124 -3.11 10.35 -7.85
CA TRP A 124 -4.15 10.83 -6.95
C TRP A 124 -4.86 12.11 -7.42
N LYS A 125 -5.03 12.34 -8.73
CA LYS A 125 -5.87 13.48 -9.18
C LYS A 125 -7.29 13.49 -8.56
N GLU A 126 -7.75 12.38 -7.96
CA GLU A 126 -9.05 12.30 -7.28
C GLU A 126 -9.09 11.36 -6.05
N HIS A 127 -7.95 10.86 -5.53
CA HIS A 127 -7.92 9.66 -4.65
C HIS A 127 -7.00 9.83 -3.44
N HIS A 128 -7.24 9.06 -2.39
CA HIS A 128 -6.41 9.10 -1.18
C HIS A 128 -5.94 7.69 -0.84
N THR A 129 -4.62 7.44 -0.88
CA THR A 129 -4.07 6.13 -0.55
C THR A 129 -3.80 5.99 0.94
N LEU A 130 -4.16 4.84 1.47
CA LEU A 130 -3.83 4.44 2.82
C LEU A 130 -2.59 3.53 2.81
N ILE A 131 -1.66 3.81 3.71
CA ILE A 131 -0.46 3.01 3.92
C ILE A 131 -0.58 2.39 5.32
N PHE A 132 -0.95 1.13 5.37
CA PHE A 132 -1.16 0.40 6.62
C PHE A 132 0.17 -0.13 7.15
N LEU A 133 0.56 0.30 8.34
CA LEU A 133 1.70 -0.25 9.09
C LEU A 133 1.17 -1.24 10.12
N LEU A 134 1.25 -2.53 9.80
CA LEU A 134 0.63 -3.59 10.58
C LEU A 134 1.70 -4.40 11.31
N PRO A 135 1.68 -4.46 12.66
CA PRO A 135 2.63 -5.24 13.45
C PRO A 135 2.31 -6.73 13.38
N ALA A 136 2.38 -7.31 12.19
CA ALA A 136 2.07 -8.72 11.93
C ALA A 136 2.92 -9.24 10.78
N THR A 137 3.14 -10.54 10.72
CA THR A 137 3.62 -11.22 9.51
C THR A 137 2.42 -11.71 8.70
N HIS A 138 2.58 -11.78 7.38
CA HIS A 138 1.65 -12.49 6.51
C HIS A 138 2.25 -13.81 6.06
N LYS A 139 1.44 -14.83 5.76
CA LYS A 139 1.90 -16.18 5.44
C LYS A 139 2.83 -16.23 4.23
N THR A 140 2.59 -15.38 3.24
CA THR A 140 3.32 -15.41 1.96
C THR A 140 3.97 -14.10 1.53
N GLU A 141 3.64 -12.97 2.16
CA GLU A 141 4.07 -11.66 1.68
C GLU A 141 4.75 -10.88 2.80
N ASP A 142 5.71 -10.05 2.45
CA ASP A 142 6.31 -9.06 3.37
C ASP A 142 5.64 -7.68 3.24
N SER A 143 5.04 -7.41 2.09
CA SER A 143 4.17 -6.27 1.79
C SER A 143 3.31 -6.59 0.57
N PHE A 144 2.26 -5.80 0.33
CA PHE A 144 1.52 -5.85 -0.93
C PHE A 144 0.65 -4.61 -1.16
N CYS A 145 0.31 -4.35 -2.41
CA CYS A 145 -0.75 -3.44 -2.82
C CYS A 145 -2.09 -4.18 -2.94
N ARG A 146 -3.10 -3.79 -2.15
CA ARG A 146 -4.44 -4.36 -2.27
C ARG A 146 -5.28 -3.56 -3.27
N CYS A 147 -5.51 -4.15 -4.43
CA CYS A 147 -6.31 -3.53 -5.49
C CYS A 147 -7.81 -3.68 -5.29
N TYR A 148 -8.57 -2.65 -5.65
CA TYR A 148 -10.02 -2.67 -5.68
C TYR A 148 -10.54 -1.79 -6.81
N GLN A 149 -11.73 -2.13 -7.31
CA GLN A 149 -12.40 -1.39 -8.37
C GLN A 149 -13.36 -0.37 -7.76
N ARG A 150 -13.28 0.86 -8.25
CA ARG A 150 -14.20 1.95 -7.88
C ARG A 150 -15.55 1.79 -8.56
N ALA A 151 -16.52 2.59 -8.09
CA ALA A 151 -17.83 2.72 -8.73
C ALA A 151 -17.77 3.21 -10.19
N ASP A 152 -16.73 3.96 -10.57
CA ASP A 152 -16.51 4.42 -11.96
C ASP A 152 -15.73 3.40 -12.83
N GLY A 153 -15.43 2.22 -12.27
CA GLY A 153 -14.71 1.14 -12.95
C GLY A 153 -13.20 1.26 -12.94
N ARG A 154 -12.61 2.37 -12.46
CA ARG A 154 -11.16 2.53 -12.36
C ARG A 154 -10.60 1.69 -11.20
N MET A 155 -9.38 1.21 -11.36
CA MET A 155 -8.66 0.49 -10.31
C MET A 155 -7.95 1.45 -9.37
N GLN A 156 -7.89 1.09 -8.09
CA GLN A 156 -7.13 1.76 -7.03
C GLN A 156 -6.46 0.73 -6.15
N ALA A 157 -5.52 1.17 -5.32
CA ALA A 157 -4.91 0.33 -4.31
C ALA A 157 -4.47 1.09 -3.05
N ASP A 158 -4.37 0.33 -1.98
CA ASP A 158 -3.76 0.73 -0.71
C ASP A 158 -2.55 -0.17 -0.43
N ILE A 159 -1.57 0.36 0.31
CA ILE A 159 -0.32 -0.35 0.61
C ILE A 159 -0.42 -0.99 1.99
N TYR A 160 -0.09 -2.26 2.09
CA TYR A 160 -0.04 -3.02 3.33
C TYR A 160 1.42 -3.37 3.63
N MET A 161 1.99 -2.71 4.65
CA MET A 161 3.33 -3.00 5.16
C MET A 161 3.21 -3.94 6.36
N LEU A 162 3.91 -5.07 6.29
CA LEU A 162 3.94 -6.13 7.30
C LEU A 162 5.38 -6.38 7.74
N VAL A 163 5.55 -7.07 8.87
CA VAL A 163 6.89 -7.38 9.38
C VAL A 163 7.54 -8.39 8.43
N PRO A 164 8.67 -8.04 7.78
CA PRO A 164 9.31 -8.94 6.83
C PRO A 164 9.80 -10.22 7.51
N HIS A 165 9.60 -11.35 6.84
CA HIS A 165 10.01 -12.67 7.32
C HIS A 165 10.54 -13.58 6.20
N LYS A 166 10.53 -13.12 4.95
CA LYS A 166 11.12 -13.83 3.80
C LYS A 166 12.37 -13.14 3.27
N ASP A 167 12.27 -11.84 2.99
CA ASP A 167 13.39 -11.06 2.46
C ASP A 167 14.08 -10.28 3.57
N PHE A 168 15.14 -10.86 4.12
CA PHE A 168 15.99 -10.21 5.11
C PHE A 168 17.05 -9.27 4.49
N SER A 169 17.13 -9.22 3.17
CA SER A 169 18.09 -8.37 2.44
C SER A 169 17.51 -7.01 2.09
N ALA A 170 16.19 -6.92 1.93
CA ALA A 170 15.48 -5.67 1.72
C ALA A 170 15.33 -4.87 3.04
N THR A 171 15.45 -3.55 2.94
CA THR A 171 15.13 -2.64 4.04
C THR A 171 13.63 -2.28 4.01
N PRO A 172 13.00 -1.97 5.15
CA PRO A 172 11.59 -1.57 5.17
C PRO A 172 11.27 -0.37 4.26
N GLN A 173 12.20 0.60 4.18
CA GLN A 173 12.06 1.74 3.27
C GLN A 173 12.08 1.28 1.80
N SER A 174 13.01 0.40 1.42
CA SER A 174 13.08 -0.12 0.05
C SER A 174 11.84 -0.91 -0.35
N ILE A 175 11.26 -1.68 0.59
CA ILE A 175 10.01 -2.41 0.41
C ILE A 175 8.86 -1.43 0.17
N LEU A 176 8.71 -0.39 1.01
CA LEU A 176 7.67 0.62 0.82
C LEU A 176 7.81 1.32 -0.53
N ILE A 177 9.02 1.70 -0.94
CA ILE A 177 9.23 2.35 -2.24
C ILE A 177 8.90 1.40 -3.40
N HIS A 178 9.20 0.11 -3.25
CA HIS A 178 8.82 -0.90 -4.24
C HIS A 178 7.28 -0.96 -4.41
N GLU A 179 6.52 -1.02 -3.31
CA GLU A 179 5.04 -0.95 -3.37
C GLU A 179 4.53 0.37 -3.98
N VAL A 180 5.21 1.48 -3.72
CA VAL A 180 4.94 2.77 -4.38
C VAL A 180 5.20 2.66 -5.90
N GLY A 181 6.21 1.91 -6.33
CA GLY A 181 6.47 1.62 -7.75
C GLY A 181 5.33 0.83 -8.41
N HIS A 182 4.78 -0.13 -7.70
CA HIS A 182 3.57 -0.87 -8.09
C HIS A 182 2.35 0.05 -8.24
N MET A 183 2.15 0.99 -7.31
CA MET A 183 1.11 2.01 -7.43
C MET A 183 1.27 2.92 -8.66
N ILE A 184 2.52 3.27 -9.03
CA ILE A 184 2.80 4.00 -10.28
C ILE A 184 2.44 3.15 -11.48
N ASN A 185 2.76 1.86 -11.45
CA ASN A 185 2.42 0.95 -12.53
C ASN A 185 0.91 0.93 -12.76
N LEU A 186 0.13 0.75 -11.69
CA LEU A 186 -1.33 0.80 -11.72
C LEU A 186 -1.87 2.09 -12.36
N ALA A 187 -1.30 3.24 -12.00
CA ALA A 187 -1.75 4.52 -12.55
C ALA A 187 -1.39 4.70 -14.03
N LEU A 188 -0.27 4.13 -14.49
CA LEU A 188 0.17 4.26 -15.88
C LEU A 188 -0.50 3.27 -16.83
N THR A 189 -0.90 2.10 -16.35
CA THR A 189 -1.43 1.02 -17.20
C THR A 189 -2.90 0.66 -16.90
N GLY A 190 -3.43 1.13 -15.77
CA GLY A 190 -4.75 0.76 -15.26
C GLY A 190 -4.81 -0.62 -14.60
N THR A 191 -3.68 -1.33 -14.48
CA THR A 191 -3.58 -2.66 -13.86
C THR A 191 -2.21 -2.88 -13.19
N MET A 192 -2.15 -3.81 -12.25
CA MET A 192 -0.88 -4.22 -11.63
C MET A 192 -0.13 -5.27 -12.46
N GLU A 193 -0.81 -5.92 -13.41
CA GLU A 193 -0.32 -7.16 -14.03
C GLU A 193 0.65 -6.95 -15.20
N VAL A 194 0.75 -5.72 -15.70
CA VAL A 194 1.67 -5.37 -16.79
C VAL A 194 2.39 -4.08 -16.47
N GLN A 195 3.62 -3.94 -16.96
CA GLN A 195 4.37 -2.69 -16.98
C GLN A 195 4.02 -1.84 -18.21
N PRO A 196 4.37 -0.53 -18.24
CA PRO A 196 4.21 0.28 -19.44
C PRO A 196 5.03 -0.28 -20.62
N ASP A 197 4.45 -0.30 -21.82
CA ASP A 197 5.07 -0.88 -23.03
C ASP A 197 6.45 -0.28 -23.34
N ASP A 198 6.63 1.01 -23.11
CA ASP A 198 7.86 1.75 -23.35
C ASP A 198 8.96 1.47 -22.30
N PHE A 199 8.65 0.76 -21.21
CA PHE A 199 9.64 0.39 -20.20
C PHE A 199 10.75 -0.51 -20.74
N GLN A 200 10.51 -1.23 -21.83
CA GLN A 200 11.52 -2.03 -22.53
C GLN A 200 12.74 -1.20 -22.99
N VAL A 201 12.60 0.13 -23.11
CA VAL A 201 13.74 1.02 -23.39
C VAL A 201 14.81 0.95 -22.30
N VAL A 202 14.41 0.74 -21.04
CA VAL A 202 15.33 0.68 -19.90
C VAL A 202 16.21 -0.56 -19.98
N SER A 203 15.63 -1.72 -20.28
CA SER A 203 16.41 -2.95 -20.46
C SER A 203 17.31 -2.88 -21.68
N ALA A 204 16.85 -2.28 -22.77
CA ALA A 204 17.66 -2.08 -23.98
C ALA A 204 18.87 -1.16 -23.72
N LEU A 205 18.68 -0.02 -23.04
CA LEU A 205 19.74 0.94 -22.71
C LEU A 205 20.80 0.37 -21.78
N LEU A 206 20.40 -0.52 -20.88
CA LEU A 206 21.27 -1.15 -19.89
C LEU A 206 21.77 -2.54 -20.31
N HIS A 207 21.44 -2.98 -21.53
CA HIS A 207 21.78 -4.31 -22.06
C HIS A 207 21.40 -5.46 -21.11
N LEU A 208 20.25 -5.33 -20.44
CA LEU A 208 19.77 -6.32 -19.48
C LEU A 208 19.07 -7.48 -20.21
N ASN A 209 19.41 -8.71 -19.85
CA ASN A 209 18.60 -9.87 -20.21
C ASN A 209 17.49 -10.04 -19.15
N LEU A 210 16.23 -9.92 -19.58
CA LEU A 210 15.05 -10.09 -18.73
C LEU A 210 14.33 -11.44 -18.93
N ASP A 211 14.97 -12.42 -19.59
CA ASP A 211 14.40 -13.75 -19.77
C ASP A 211 14.05 -14.38 -18.41
N GLY A 212 12.77 -14.69 -18.22
CA GLY A 212 12.24 -15.28 -16.98
C GLY A 212 12.13 -14.30 -15.80
N VAL A 213 12.40 -13.00 -16.00
CA VAL A 213 12.19 -11.95 -15.01
C VAL A 213 10.73 -11.49 -15.03
N ASP A 214 10.12 -11.42 -13.86
CA ASP A 214 8.81 -10.77 -13.75
C ASP A 214 8.97 -9.27 -13.99
N SER A 215 8.45 -8.81 -15.13
CA SER A 215 8.69 -7.45 -15.61
C SER A 215 7.98 -6.39 -14.77
N LYS A 216 6.85 -6.73 -14.11
CA LYS A 216 6.16 -5.79 -13.20
C LYS A 216 6.94 -5.60 -11.90
N GLU A 217 7.50 -6.68 -11.36
CA GLU A 217 8.36 -6.61 -10.18
C GLU A 217 9.67 -5.87 -10.50
N PHE A 218 10.24 -6.13 -11.68
CA PHE A 218 11.42 -5.41 -12.13
C PHE A 218 11.16 -3.91 -12.32
N PHE A 219 9.97 -3.53 -12.82
CA PHE A 219 9.55 -2.14 -12.89
C PHE A 219 9.51 -1.48 -11.51
N ALA A 220 8.86 -2.12 -10.52
CA ALA A 220 8.79 -1.64 -9.15
C ALA A 220 10.19 -1.53 -8.50
N HIS A 221 11.08 -2.49 -8.73
CA HIS A 221 12.48 -2.40 -8.28
C HIS A 221 13.24 -1.25 -8.94
N CYS A 222 13.07 -1.02 -10.25
CA CYS A 222 13.68 0.11 -10.93
C CYS A 222 13.18 1.45 -10.37
N PHE A 223 11.87 1.53 -10.06
CA PHE A 223 11.31 2.70 -9.38
C PHE A 223 11.96 2.89 -8.01
N ALA A 224 12.07 1.83 -7.21
CA ALA A 224 12.72 1.89 -5.90
C ALA A 224 14.18 2.36 -6.00
N MET A 225 14.98 1.76 -6.87
CA MET A 225 16.37 2.14 -7.09
C MET A 225 16.53 3.61 -7.54
N SER A 226 15.55 4.14 -8.29
CA SER A 226 15.57 5.53 -8.74
C SER A 226 15.35 6.57 -7.62
N LEU A 227 14.74 6.15 -6.50
CA LEU A 227 14.45 7.00 -5.35
C LEU A 227 15.41 6.76 -4.19
N LEU A 228 15.92 5.53 -4.03
CA LEU A 228 16.91 5.17 -3.02
C LEU A 228 18.25 5.93 -3.16
N MET A 229 18.49 6.59 -4.29
CA MET A 229 19.63 7.50 -4.48
C MET A 229 19.48 8.87 -3.81
N GLU A 230 18.32 9.18 -3.23
CA GLU A 230 18.11 10.42 -2.48
C GLU A 230 18.90 10.39 -1.15
N PRO A 231 19.46 11.54 -0.69
CA PRO A 231 20.33 11.58 0.48
C PRO A 231 19.70 10.98 1.74
N GLU A 232 18.41 11.24 1.97
CA GLU A 232 17.64 10.73 3.11
C GLU A 232 17.33 9.23 3.04
N LEU A 233 17.52 8.58 1.88
CA LEU A 233 17.20 7.17 1.64
C LEU A 233 18.43 6.30 1.31
N THR A 234 19.60 6.90 1.11
CA THR A 234 20.80 6.18 0.64
C THR A 234 21.26 5.10 1.62
N SER A 235 21.08 5.30 2.93
CA SER A 235 21.41 4.30 3.95
C SER A 235 20.48 3.09 3.94
N ALA A 236 19.31 3.21 3.32
CA ALA A 236 18.31 2.16 3.22
C ALA A 236 18.35 1.44 1.86
N ASP A 237 19.35 1.67 1.02
CA ASP A 237 19.47 1.09 -0.31
C ASP A 237 20.07 -0.33 -0.26
N PRO A 238 19.28 -1.40 -0.48
CA PRO A 238 19.82 -2.76 -0.50
C PRO A 238 20.57 -3.05 -1.82
N PHE A 239 20.38 -2.23 -2.86
CA PHE A 239 20.91 -2.47 -4.21
C PHE A 239 22.29 -1.84 -4.40
N THR A 240 23.21 -2.06 -3.46
CA THR A 240 24.54 -1.43 -3.46
C THR A 240 25.44 -1.88 -4.62
N MET A 241 25.12 -3.03 -5.22
CA MET A 241 25.82 -3.56 -6.40
C MET A 241 25.42 -2.86 -7.71
N VAL A 242 24.28 -2.17 -7.76
CA VAL A 242 23.79 -1.50 -8.97
C VAL A 242 24.48 -0.13 -9.11
N PRO A 243 25.22 0.14 -10.20
CA PRO A 243 25.91 1.40 -10.40
C PRO A 243 24.97 2.61 -10.33
N LYS A 244 25.48 3.73 -9.78
CA LYS A 244 24.72 4.99 -9.70
C LYS A 244 24.31 5.51 -11.09
N THR A 245 25.10 5.22 -12.13
CA THR A 245 24.78 5.55 -13.53
C THR A 245 23.48 4.87 -13.96
N ASP A 246 23.29 3.61 -13.60
CA ASP A 246 22.13 2.82 -14.00
C ASP A 246 20.88 3.27 -13.24
N LYS A 247 21.03 3.57 -11.93
CA LYS A 247 19.97 4.21 -11.13
C LYS A 247 19.53 5.55 -11.71
N THR A 248 20.46 6.30 -12.30
CA THR A 248 20.17 7.58 -12.98
C THR A 248 19.39 7.36 -14.28
N VAL A 249 19.61 6.26 -14.99
CA VAL A 249 18.78 5.87 -16.15
C VAL A 249 17.33 5.61 -15.70
N PHE A 250 17.14 4.85 -14.62
CA PHE A 250 15.79 4.64 -14.04
C PHE A 250 15.14 5.96 -13.67
N ARG A 251 15.85 6.83 -12.96
CA ARG A 251 15.38 8.17 -12.57
C ARG A 251 14.94 9.00 -13.77
N THR A 252 15.72 8.97 -14.85
CA THR A 252 15.40 9.70 -16.08
C THR A 252 14.12 9.18 -16.72
N TYR A 253 13.98 7.85 -16.81
CA TYR A 253 12.77 7.21 -17.33
C TYR A 253 11.53 7.61 -16.53
N PHE A 254 11.52 7.43 -15.21
CA PHE A 254 10.34 7.77 -14.39
C PHE A 254 10.02 9.26 -14.40
N THR A 255 11.04 10.13 -14.40
CA THR A 255 10.84 11.57 -14.52
C THR A 255 10.16 11.94 -15.84
N TYR A 256 10.58 11.34 -16.95
CA TYR A 256 9.96 11.57 -18.26
C TYR A 256 8.54 10.99 -18.31
N LYS A 257 8.38 9.74 -17.89
CA LYS A 257 7.12 9.01 -17.97
C LYS A 257 6.01 9.70 -17.17
N LEU A 258 6.31 10.12 -15.95
CA LEU A 258 5.32 10.79 -15.09
C LEU A 258 4.97 12.19 -15.61
N LYS A 259 5.95 12.96 -16.10
CA LYS A 259 5.68 14.28 -16.70
C LYS A 259 4.82 14.23 -17.97
N THR A 260 4.82 13.10 -18.69
CA THR A 260 4.11 12.94 -19.97
C THR A 260 2.80 12.18 -19.83
N ALA A 261 2.45 11.71 -18.63
CA ALA A 261 1.19 11.03 -18.34
C ALA A 261 0.00 12.01 -18.14
N GLU A 262 0.16 13.29 -18.48
CA GLU A 262 -0.90 14.33 -18.46
C GLU A 262 -1.73 14.34 -19.75
#